data_AF-A0A6V8IB76-F1
#
_entry.id   AF-A0A6V8IB76-F1
#
_cell.length_a   1.000
_cell.length_b   1.000
_cell.length_c   1.000
_cell.angle_alpha   90.00
_cell.angle_beta   90.00
_cell.angle_gamma   90.00
#
_symmetry.space_group_name_H-M   'P 1'
#
loop_
_entity.id
_entity.type
_entity.pdbx_description
1 polymer ?
#
loop_
_entity_poly.entity_id
_entity_poly.type
_entity_poly.pdbx_seq_one_letter_code
_entity_poly.pdbx_strand_id
1 'polypeptide(L)'
;MSAAKKECITLPGVCVQEVMGRIVEGVIANGPKVNGKNAPEVSSMVLLGAQSVSKALPNIETAQDLRDIHAKAEAVAVLAVWQLIILGAYVNAQTNELQAADAATKH
;
A
#
# COMPACT_ATOMS: atom_id res chain seq x y z
N MET A 1 31.14 -21.94 30.15
CA MET A 1 30.17 -20.91 29.69
C MET A 1 29.35 -21.55 28.58
N SER A 2 28.07 -21.82 28.82
CA SER A 2 27.20 -22.56 27.90
C SER A 2 26.69 -21.63 26.81
N ALA A 3 26.88 -22.01 25.54
CA ALA A 3 26.32 -21.30 24.41
C ALA A 3 24.80 -21.40 24.45
N ALA A 4 24.12 -20.27 24.64
CA ALA A 4 22.68 -20.18 24.48
C ALA A 4 22.34 -20.57 23.03
N LYS A 5 21.79 -21.77 22.87
CA LYS A 5 21.26 -22.31 21.63
C LYS A 5 20.13 -21.34 21.21
N LYS A 6 20.38 -20.49 20.21
CA LYS A 6 19.33 -19.71 19.56
C LYS A 6 18.38 -20.70 18.93
N GLU A 7 17.28 -20.99 19.61
CA GLU A 7 16.17 -21.72 19.03
C GLU A 7 15.67 -20.89 17.84
N CYS A 8 15.89 -21.43 16.65
CA CYS A 8 15.36 -20.86 15.42
C CYS A 8 13.85 -21.10 15.48
N ILE A 9 13.10 -20.10 15.96
CA ILE A 9 11.64 -20.11 15.91
C ILE A 9 11.27 -19.96 14.44
N THR A 10 10.98 -21.07 13.77
CA THR A 10 10.33 -21.06 12.46
C THR A 10 8.94 -20.47 12.65
N LEU A 11 8.79 -19.20 12.28
CA LEU A 11 7.49 -18.54 12.27
C LEU A 11 6.59 -19.30 11.29
N PRO A 12 5.33 -19.62 11.67
CA PRO A 12 4.39 -20.20 10.73
C PRO A 12 4.24 -19.26 9.53
N GLY A 13 4.48 -19.80 8.34
CA GLY A 13 4.29 -19.05 7.10
C GLY A 13 2.81 -18.70 6.92
N VAL A 14 2.54 -17.44 6.55
CA VAL A 14 1.19 -16.99 6.19
C VAL A 14 0.97 -17.27 4.70
N CYS A 15 -0.22 -17.75 4.32
CA CYS A 15 -0.51 -18.00 2.91
C CYS A 15 -0.57 -16.67 2.14
N VAL A 16 0.06 -16.61 0.96
CA VAL A 16 0.01 -15.42 0.08
C VAL A 16 -1.43 -15.02 -0.21
N GLN A 17 -2.33 -15.98 -0.37
CA GLN A 17 -3.75 -15.73 -0.64
C GLN A 17 -4.45 -15.05 0.54
N GLU A 18 -4.08 -15.36 1.79
CA GLU A 18 -4.62 -14.70 2.97
C GLU A 18 -4.14 -13.25 3.07
N VAL A 19 -2.85 -13.01 2.80
CA VAL A 19 -2.27 -11.66 2.75
C VAL A 19 -2.98 -10.82 1.69
N MET A 20 -3.15 -11.37 0.49
CA MET A 20 -3.87 -10.69 -0.59
C MET A 20 -5.33 -10.43 -0.23
N GLY A 21 -6.00 -11.38 0.44
CA GLY A 21 -7.35 -11.19 0.97
C GLY A 21 -7.44 -10.00 1.92
N ARG A 22 -6.53 -9.91 2.89
CA ARG A 22 -6.44 -8.76 3.82
C ARG A 22 -6.19 -7.43 3.11
N ILE A 23 -5.33 -7.42 2.09
CA ILE A 23 -5.06 -6.21 1.30
C ILE A 23 -6.33 -5.76 0.58
N VAL A 24 -7.07 -6.68 -0.07
CA VAL A 24 -8.32 -6.36 -0.78
C VAL A 24 -9.38 -5.80 0.19
N GLU A 25 -9.58 -6.46 1.33
CA GLU A 25 -10.48 -5.96 2.38
C GLU A 25 -10.03 -4.58 2.88
N GLY A 26 -8.73 -4.40 3.06
CA GLY A 26 -8.10 -3.15 3.46
C GLY A 26 -8.34 -2.02 2.45
N VAL A 27 -8.27 -2.30 1.14
CA VAL A 27 -8.55 -1.32 0.08
C VAL A 27 -9.99 -0.81 0.21
N ILE A 28 -10.96 -1.71 0.31
CA ILE A 28 -12.38 -1.36 0.45
C ILE A 28 -12.59 -0.52 1.72
N ALA A 29 -12.03 -0.95 2.86
CA ALA A 29 -12.20 -0.29 4.14
C ALA A 29 -11.52 1.10 4.21
N ASN A 30 -10.44 1.33 3.44
CA ASN A 30 -9.72 2.61 3.48
C ASN A 30 -10.25 3.65 2.47
N GLY A 31 -11.24 3.31 1.64
CA GLY A 31 -11.88 4.26 0.72
C GLY A 31 -12.27 5.61 1.35
N PRO A 32 -12.93 5.65 2.52
CA PRO A 32 -13.28 6.91 3.19
C PRO A 32 -12.06 7.75 3.62
N LYS A 33 -10.91 7.13 3.90
CA LYS A 33 -9.70 7.86 4.37
C LYS A 33 -8.91 8.50 3.24
N VAL A 34 -9.03 7.94 2.03
CA VAL A 34 -8.46 8.52 0.81
C VAL A 34 -9.44 9.44 0.10
N ASN A 35 -10.73 9.38 0.47
CA ASN A 35 -11.73 10.30 -0.05
C ASN A 35 -11.34 11.75 0.27
N GLY A 36 -11.39 12.61 -0.75
CA GLY A 36 -10.98 14.01 -0.64
C GLY A 36 -9.47 14.28 -0.71
N LYS A 37 -8.62 13.24 -0.88
CA LYS A 37 -7.19 13.41 -1.14
C LYS A 37 -6.89 13.45 -2.64
N ASN A 38 -5.99 14.34 -3.04
CA ASN A 38 -5.48 14.38 -4.41
C ASN A 38 -4.33 13.38 -4.63
N ALA A 39 -3.93 13.20 -5.89
CA ALA A 39 -2.89 12.24 -6.26
C ALA A 39 -1.52 12.52 -5.58
N PRO A 40 -1.03 13.78 -5.48
CA PRO A 40 0.17 14.09 -4.70
C PRO A 40 0.09 13.69 -3.22
N GLU A 41 -1.04 13.94 -2.54
CA GLU A 41 -1.21 13.60 -1.13
C GLU A 41 -1.12 12.10 -0.89
N VAL A 42 -1.84 11.31 -1.70
CA VAL A 42 -1.79 9.84 -1.59
C VAL A 42 -0.40 9.31 -1.93
N SER A 43 0.27 9.87 -2.93
CA SER A 43 1.64 9.50 -3.29
C SER A 43 2.63 9.78 -2.14
N SER A 44 2.45 10.90 -1.42
CA SER A 44 3.25 11.23 -0.24
C SER A 44 3.02 10.22 0.89
N MET A 45 1.76 9.82 1.14
CA MET A 45 1.43 8.81 2.14
C MET A 45 2.08 7.45 1.84
N VAL A 46 2.04 7.01 0.58
CA VAL A 46 2.70 5.77 0.13
C VAL A 46 4.21 5.87 0.36
N LEU A 47 4.84 6.96 -0.05
CA LEU A 47 6.28 7.16 0.10
C LEU A 47 6.72 7.15 1.56
N LEU A 48 6.04 7.91 2.42
CA LEU A 48 6.34 7.98 3.85
C LEU A 48 6.14 6.63 4.54
N GLY A 49 5.07 5.91 4.18
CA GLY A 49 4.81 4.56 4.68
C GLY A 49 5.91 3.57 4.26
N ALA A 50 6.30 3.57 2.98
CA ALA A 50 7.38 2.72 2.48
C ALA A 50 8.73 3.03 3.15
N GLN A 51 9.04 4.31 3.35
CA GLN A 51 10.23 4.72 4.12
C GLN A 51 10.17 4.25 5.57
N SER A 52 9.00 4.31 6.22
CA SER A 52 8.83 3.79 7.58
C SER A 52 9.06 2.29 7.66
N VAL A 53 8.62 1.51 6.67
CA VAL A 53 8.88 0.07 6.59
C VAL A 53 10.37 -0.19 6.40
N SER A 54 11.00 0.50 5.44
CA SER A 54 12.42 0.37 5.13
C SER A 54 13.31 0.69 6.33
N LYS A 55 12.99 1.75 7.09
CA LYS A 55 13.72 2.13 8.32
C LYS A 55 13.56 1.13 9.46
N ALA A 56 12.47 0.36 9.48
CA ALA A 56 12.20 -0.61 10.54
C ALA A 56 12.88 -1.97 10.29
N LEU A 57 13.12 -2.34 9.02
CA LEU A 57 13.72 -3.63 8.63
C LEU A 57 15.04 -3.97 9.35
N PRO A 58 16.01 -3.05 9.53
CA PRO A 58 17.28 -3.38 10.19
C PRO A 58 17.14 -3.69 11.68
N ASN A 59 16.02 -3.32 12.30
CA ASN A 59 15.80 -3.43 13.75
C ASN A 59 14.89 -4.62 14.12
N ILE A 60 14.70 -5.59 13.21
CA ILE A 60 13.90 -6.79 13.50
C ILE A 60 14.71 -7.74 14.36
N GLU A 61 14.30 -7.91 15.61
CA GLU A 61 14.94 -8.84 16.55
C GLU A 61 13.99 -9.96 16.96
N THR A 62 12.68 -9.70 16.92
CA THR A 62 11.65 -10.61 17.40
C THR A 62 10.64 -10.97 16.32
N ALA A 63 9.91 -12.06 16.57
CA ALA A 63 8.74 -12.44 15.80
C ALA A 63 7.63 -11.37 15.81
N GLN A 64 7.55 -10.56 16.88
CA GLN A 64 6.57 -9.48 16.95
C GLN A 64 6.95 -8.33 16.03
N ASP A 65 8.23 -7.94 16.00
CA ASP A 65 8.73 -6.89 15.11
C ASP A 65 8.44 -7.23 13.64
N LEU A 66 8.62 -8.51 13.28
CA LEU A 66 8.32 -8.98 11.93
C LEU A 66 6.82 -8.88 11.62
N ARG A 67 5.94 -9.24 12.57
CA ARG A 67 4.48 -9.11 12.41
C ARG A 67 4.05 -7.65 12.26
N ASP A 68 4.63 -6.75 13.07
CA ASP A 68 4.31 -5.34 13.04
C ASP A 68 4.76 -4.68 11.74
N ILE A 69 5.95 -5.03 11.25
CA ILE A 69 6.44 -4.56 9.96
C ILE A 69 5.61 -5.12 8.81
N HIS A 70 5.17 -6.38 8.90
CA HIS A 70 4.28 -6.96 7.91
C HIS A 70 2.93 -6.22 7.85
N ALA A 71 2.31 -5.94 9.00
CA ALA A 71 1.08 -5.14 9.06
C ALA A 71 1.27 -3.73 8.49
N LYS A 72 2.42 -3.09 8.75
CA LYS A 72 2.77 -1.80 8.11
C LYS A 72 2.92 -1.93 6.60
N ALA A 73 3.58 -2.97 6.11
CA ALA A 73 3.73 -3.22 4.68
C ALA A 73 2.38 -3.46 3.99
N GLU A 74 1.47 -4.23 4.62
CA GLU A 74 0.10 -4.42 4.13
C GLU A 74 -0.64 -3.08 4.03
N ALA A 75 -0.53 -2.21 5.05
CA ALA A 75 -1.13 -0.88 5.01
C ALA A 75 -0.57 0.02 3.90
N VAL A 76 0.73 -0.07 3.61
CA VAL A 76 1.36 0.63 2.47
C VAL A 76 0.83 0.08 1.14
N ALA A 77 0.68 -1.24 1.01
CA ALA A 77 0.13 -1.85 -0.20
C ALA A 77 -1.31 -1.37 -0.47
N VAL A 78 -2.14 -1.27 0.57
CA VAL A 78 -3.48 -0.70 0.48
C VAL A 78 -3.46 0.73 -0.09
N LEU A 79 -2.56 1.59 0.42
CA LEU A 79 -2.41 2.96 -0.08
C LEU A 79 -1.90 3.01 -1.53
N ALA A 80 -0.99 2.11 -1.90
CA ALA A 80 -0.46 2.03 -3.26
C ALA A 80 -1.56 1.65 -4.27
N VAL A 81 -2.48 0.75 -3.92
CA VAL A 81 -3.64 0.44 -4.76
C VAL A 81 -4.51 1.67 -4.96
N TRP A 82 -4.78 2.45 -3.90
CA TRP A 82 -5.52 3.70 -4.02
C TRP A 82 -4.81 4.75 -4.88
N GLN A 83 -3.49 4.83 -4.80
CA GLN A 83 -2.70 5.69 -5.69
C GLN A 83 -2.93 5.34 -7.17
N LEU A 84 -2.94 4.04 -7.51
CA LEU A 84 -3.21 3.58 -8.88
C LEU A 84 -4.65 3.90 -9.33
N ILE A 85 -5.64 3.70 -8.45
CA ILE A 85 -7.04 4.01 -8.74
C ILE A 85 -7.22 5.50 -9.05
N ILE A 86 -6.62 6.38 -8.25
CA ILE A 86 -6.71 7.83 -8.42
C ILE A 86 -6.02 8.27 -9.72
N LEU A 87 -4.84 7.72 -10.02
CA LEU A 87 -4.14 7.99 -11.28
C LEU A 87 -4.97 7.53 -12.49
N GLY A 88 -5.59 6.36 -12.42
CA GLY A 88 -6.48 5.87 -13.47
C GLY A 88 -7.70 6.76 -13.69
N ALA A 89 -8.33 7.23 -12.62
CA ALA A 89 -9.44 8.18 -12.70
C ALA A 89 -9.02 9.51 -13.33
N TYR A 90 -7.82 10.01 -13.00
CA TYR A 90 -7.28 11.24 -13.57
C TYR A 90 -7.02 11.11 -15.08
N VAL A 91 -6.38 10.03 -15.52
CA VAL A 91 -6.12 9.77 -16.95
C VAL A 91 -7.43 9.66 -17.74
N ASN A 92 -8.43 8.98 -17.18
CA ASN A 92 -9.75 8.87 -17.81
C ASN A 92 -10.45 10.23 -17.92
N ALA A 93 -10.37 11.08 -16.89
CA ALA A 93 -10.94 12.42 -16.94
C ALA A 93 -10.31 13.28 -18.05
N GLN A 94 -8.97 13.29 -18.14
CA GLN A 94 -8.27 14.02 -19.22
C GLN A 94 -8.65 13.51 -20.62
N THR A 95 -8.77 12.20 -20.78
CA THR A 95 -9.15 11.59 -22.07
C THR A 95 -10.54 12.03 -22.50
N ASN A 96 -11.49 12.07 -21.55
CA ASN A 96 -12.86 12.51 -21.83
C ASN A 96 -12.93 14.00 -22.18
N GLU A 97 -12.15 14.86 -21.50
CA GLU A 97 -12.08 16.30 -21.81
C GLU A 97 -11.52 16.56 -23.21
N LEU A 98 -10.47 15.83 -23.61
CA LEU A 98 -9.89 15.93 -24.95
C LEU A 98 -10.90 15.52 -26.03
N GLN A 99 -11.61 14.41 -25.83
CA GLN A 99 -12.66 13.96 -26.76
C GLN A 99 -13.81 14.96 -26.88
N ALA A 100 -14.21 15.60 -25.78
CA ALA A 100 -15.24 16.62 -25.79
C ALA A 100 -14.80 17.89 -26.55
N ALA A 101 -13.54 18.32 -26.35
CA ALA A 101 -12.97 19.47 -27.08
C ALA A 101 -12.85 19.21 -28.59
N ASP A 102 -12.44 18.01 -28.98
CA ASP A 102 -12.35 17.58 -30.39
C ASP A 102 -13.73 17.49 -31.07
N ALA A 103 -14.77 17.13 -30.33
CA ALA A 103 -16.15 17.11 -30.85
C ALA A 103 -16.70 18.53 -31.05
N ALA A 104 -16.40 19.46 -30.14
CA ALA A 104 -16.87 20.84 -30.21
C ALA A 104 -16.23 21.67 -31.34
N THR A 105 -15.05 21.29 -31.81
CA THR A 105 -14.31 21.98 -32.89
C THR A 105 -14.62 21.46 -34.30
N LYS A 106 -15.38 20.36 -34.41
CA LYS A 106 -15.81 19.76 -35.69
C LYS A 106 -17.23 20.16 -36.12
N HIS A 107 -17.88 21.03 -35.35
CA HIS A 107 -19.19 21.62 -35.64
C HIS A 107 -19.03 23.12 -35.97
#